data_AF-A0A1V6HQR7-F1
#
_entry.id   AF-A0A1V6HQR7-F1
#
_cell.length_a   1.000
_cell.length_b   1.000
_cell.length_c   1.000
_cell.angle_alpha   90.00
_cell.angle_beta   90.00
_cell.angle_gamma   90.00
#
_symmetry.space_group_name_H-M   'P 1'
#
loop_
_entity.id
_entity.type
_entity.pdbx_description
1 polymer ?
#
loop_
_entity_poly.entity_id
_entity_poly.type
_entity_poly.pdbx_seq_one_letter_code
_entity_poly.pdbx_strand_id
1 'polypeptide(L)'
;MKRFTRIIFISFVCIMATCLMSTTCNGIFGGYEGTREFRDDIAVFADYAVRKQLIVLKYLEYTSDGFTRDILQGTVSADEYEDFFKSVANMVPYIKDYEKAFEKLEKSGILTTVSTKGIVSSGKAFLSWVTGSGKRSRERVLSVASNIPPSDRTELYNKLRPEWKAKTSSESDFWKKVENGDFDTQASQMFNDFQIDNQEFALTSLDKGLTIQRIVVLEGAEGVKAGAELMTDVISTATPLGDGMAVAQVGQLTLDLYNSESNADRADIVTKIISNVAGLKWKDPILGIIGGDAGVDLIAETVKETVDIAKTDAQNTEETKKSFVIVEDTDSQDQADIVIAQNQTPSAPSKASISVVVGNVIDEGVKFAYTILNKGKWLFTAVDKNGNKETKAVEVPAGEVIYVTLSTTPPTEKEKDQDDKDDFTAWNALIAKYPVLSAYPPFSGPLTFLKYDTDDLFFETVEIRVKTSDADKYIKTITAKGYKKENKEIISYISPDRIGKYWRYVQFFASGVSGQTDIRFFNIF
;
A
#
# COMPACT_ATOMS: atom_id res chain seq x y z
N MET A 1 -3.69 50.33 -33.97
CA MET A 1 -2.74 50.89 -34.97
C MET A 1 -1.33 50.74 -34.40
N LYS A 2 -0.39 50.23 -35.22
CA LYS A 2 0.98 49.73 -34.91
C LYS A 2 0.98 48.39 -34.13
N ARG A 3 1.07 47.21 -34.77
CA ARG A 3 2.11 46.60 -35.65
C ARG A 3 3.45 46.35 -34.95
N PHE A 4 4.02 45.20 -35.34
CA PHE A 4 5.41 44.74 -35.33
C PHE A 4 5.74 43.67 -34.25
N THR A 5 6.21 42.45 -34.54
CA THR A 5 6.80 41.89 -35.79
C THR A 5 6.75 40.36 -35.78
N ARG A 6 6.46 39.77 -36.96
CA ARG A 6 6.71 38.38 -37.37
C ARG A 6 8.20 38.09 -37.49
N ILE A 7 8.61 36.81 -37.42
CA ILE A 7 9.45 36.08 -38.42
C ILE A 7 9.40 34.58 -38.05
N ILE A 8 8.54 33.76 -38.69
CA ILE A 8 8.71 32.87 -39.89
C ILE A 8 9.59 31.62 -39.62
N PHE A 9 9.01 30.39 -39.75
CA PHE A 9 9.33 29.40 -40.81
C PHE A 9 8.56 28.06 -40.69
N ILE A 10 7.74 27.83 -41.72
CA ILE A 10 7.52 26.61 -42.52
C ILE A 10 6.81 25.35 -41.98
N SER A 11 5.68 25.13 -42.65
CA SER A 11 4.89 23.94 -42.99
C SER A 11 5.58 22.56 -42.96
N PHE A 12 4.85 21.54 -42.48
CA PHE A 12 4.49 20.37 -43.30
C PHE A 12 3.26 19.62 -42.75
N VAL A 13 2.53 19.05 -43.70
CA VAL A 13 1.27 18.30 -43.67
C VAL A 13 1.40 16.98 -42.90
N CYS A 14 0.37 16.58 -42.11
CA CYS A 14 -0.30 15.26 -42.22
C CYS A 14 -1.30 14.97 -41.07
N ILE A 15 -2.56 14.81 -41.47
CA ILE A 15 -3.42 13.65 -41.24
C ILE A 15 -3.64 13.19 -39.78
N MET A 16 -4.87 13.45 -39.35
CA MET A 16 -5.59 12.71 -38.33
C MET A 16 -5.53 11.20 -38.59
N ALA A 17 -4.79 10.49 -37.75
CA ALA A 17 -4.93 9.06 -37.53
C ALA A 17 -4.83 8.83 -36.01
N THR A 18 -5.96 8.44 -35.44
CA THR A 18 -6.13 7.61 -34.24
C THR A 18 -4.84 7.11 -33.57
N CYS A 19 -4.31 7.89 -32.62
CA CYS A 19 -3.61 7.32 -31.47
C CYS A 19 -4.67 7.01 -30.40
N LEU A 20 -5.32 5.85 -30.52
CA LEU A 20 -5.69 5.11 -29.32
C LEU A 20 -4.37 4.81 -28.62
N MET A 21 -4.01 5.67 -27.66
CA MET A 21 -2.93 5.42 -26.73
C MET A 21 -3.33 4.15 -25.97
N SER A 22 -2.85 3.00 -26.44
CA SER A 22 -2.60 1.87 -25.57
C SER A 22 -1.68 2.40 -24.47
N THR A 23 -2.23 2.62 -23.28
CA THR A 23 -1.42 2.81 -22.08
C THR A 23 -0.76 1.48 -21.74
N THR A 24 0.20 1.07 -22.55
CA THR A 24 1.35 0.31 -22.04
C THR A 24 2.12 1.31 -21.19
N CYS A 25 1.87 1.28 -19.88
CA CYS A 25 2.79 1.84 -18.90
C CYS A 25 4.07 0.99 -18.93
N ASN A 26 4.84 1.09 -20.02
CA ASN A 26 6.25 0.78 -19.95
C ASN A 26 6.86 1.99 -19.25
N GLY A 27 7.01 1.88 -17.93
CA GLY A 27 7.88 2.77 -17.17
C GLY A 27 9.22 2.90 -17.91
N ILE A 28 9.90 4.03 -17.72
CA ILE A 28 11.13 4.43 -18.42
C ILE A 28 12.31 3.42 -18.23
N PHE A 29 12.09 2.34 -17.47
CA PHE A 29 13.00 1.21 -17.28
C PHE A 29 12.33 -0.11 -17.71
N GLY A 30 12.35 -0.43 -19.01
CA GLY A 30 11.89 -1.72 -19.55
C GLY A 30 12.71 -2.96 -19.12
N GLY A 31 13.44 -2.88 -18.00
CA GLY A 31 14.23 -3.98 -17.43
C GLY A 31 14.45 -3.88 -15.91
N TYR A 32 13.72 -3.00 -15.21
CA TYR A 32 13.76 -2.93 -13.74
C TYR A 32 12.71 -3.85 -13.12
N GLU A 33 11.48 -3.78 -13.60
CA GLU A 33 10.41 -4.72 -13.24
C GLU A 33 10.76 -6.16 -13.66
N GLY A 34 10.36 -7.16 -12.87
CA GLY A 34 10.74 -8.55 -13.16
C GLY A 34 12.14 -8.93 -12.67
N THR A 35 12.80 -8.08 -11.89
CA THR A 35 14.16 -8.32 -11.38
C THR A 35 14.21 -8.44 -9.86
N ARG A 36 15.26 -9.09 -9.36
CA ARG A 36 15.56 -9.14 -7.93
C ARG A 36 15.75 -7.75 -7.32
N GLU A 37 16.32 -6.79 -8.06
CA GLU A 37 16.47 -5.41 -7.57
C GLU A 37 15.11 -4.77 -7.31
N PHE A 38 14.14 -4.97 -8.21
CA PHE A 38 12.77 -4.52 -8.02
C PHE A 38 12.10 -5.18 -6.81
N ARG A 39 12.28 -6.49 -6.64
CA ARG A 39 11.82 -7.21 -5.44
C ARG A 39 12.41 -6.65 -4.16
N ASP A 40 13.71 -6.35 -4.16
CA ASP A 40 14.43 -5.81 -3.00
C ASP A 40 13.93 -4.40 -2.66
N ASP A 41 13.67 -3.55 -3.65
CA ASP A 41 13.09 -2.22 -3.41
C ASP A 41 11.64 -2.31 -2.86
N ILE A 42 10.84 -3.28 -3.33
CA ILE A 42 9.52 -3.58 -2.73
C ILE A 42 9.67 -4.07 -1.28
N ALA A 43 10.67 -4.91 -0.98
CA ALA A 43 10.95 -5.36 0.39
C ALA A 43 11.19 -4.16 1.32
N VAL A 44 11.98 -3.20 0.85
CA VAL A 44 12.32 -1.98 1.59
C VAL A 44 11.08 -1.11 1.81
N PHE A 45 10.19 -0.99 0.82
CA PHE A 45 8.90 -0.31 0.98
C PHE A 45 7.99 -1.02 1.99
N ALA A 46 7.91 -2.34 1.92
CA ALA A 46 7.18 -3.18 2.86
C ALA A 46 7.68 -3.02 4.32
N ASP A 47 8.99 -3.06 4.55
CA ASP A 47 9.58 -2.85 5.88
C ASP A 47 9.25 -1.45 6.42
N TYR A 48 9.36 -0.41 5.59
CA TYR A 48 8.92 0.94 5.95
C TYR A 48 7.45 0.97 6.38
N ALA A 49 6.59 0.33 5.59
CA ALA A 49 5.15 0.33 5.81
C ALA A 49 4.76 -0.35 7.13
N VAL A 50 5.38 -1.50 7.43
CA VAL A 50 5.24 -2.24 8.69
C VAL A 50 5.71 -1.39 9.88
N ARG A 51 6.91 -0.80 9.81
CA ARG A 51 7.46 0.01 10.91
C ARG A 51 6.66 1.26 11.18
N LYS A 52 6.20 1.95 10.13
CA LYS A 52 5.28 3.09 10.24
C LYS A 52 4.01 2.69 10.98
N GLN A 53 3.39 1.58 10.58
CA GLN A 53 2.16 1.10 11.21
C GLN A 53 2.38 0.69 12.66
N LEU A 54 3.50 0.02 12.97
CA LEU A 54 3.86 -0.33 14.34
C LEU A 54 3.99 0.90 15.24
N ILE A 55 4.66 1.95 14.78
CA ILE A 55 4.83 3.20 15.53
C ILE A 55 3.47 3.85 15.80
N VAL A 56 2.59 3.88 14.80
CA VAL A 56 1.22 4.42 14.94
C VAL A 56 0.42 3.60 15.96
N LEU A 57 0.42 2.27 15.86
CA LEU A 57 -0.34 1.42 16.76
C LEU A 57 0.18 1.47 18.21
N LYS A 58 1.51 1.47 18.41
CA LYS A 58 2.12 1.66 19.74
C LYS A 58 1.73 3.00 20.36
N TYR A 59 1.71 4.07 19.57
CA TYR A 59 1.23 5.36 20.05
C TYR A 59 -0.22 5.28 20.55
N LEU A 60 -1.11 4.68 19.76
CA LEU A 60 -2.51 4.53 20.14
C LEU A 60 -2.67 3.65 21.39
N GLU A 61 -1.94 2.54 21.47
CA GLU A 61 -1.91 1.63 22.62
C GLU A 61 -1.46 2.35 23.90
N TYR A 62 -0.30 2.99 23.89
CA TYR A 62 0.30 3.64 25.08
C TYR A 62 -0.50 4.86 25.54
N THR A 63 -1.16 5.54 24.60
CA THR A 63 -2.02 6.69 24.95
C THR A 63 -3.45 6.29 25.31
N SER A 64 -3.75 4.99 25.36
CA SER A 64 -5.06 4.44 25.73
C SER A 64 -4.99 3.37 26.83
N ASP A 65 -3.86 3.26 27.54
CA ASP A 65 -3.60 2.24 28.56
C ASP A 65 -3.84 0.81 28.01
N GLY A 66 -3.25 0.48 26.86
CA GLY A 66 -3.44 -0.83 26.22
C GLY A 66 -4.85 -1.02 25.68
N PHE A 67 -5.47 0.04 25.13
CA PHE A 67 -6.85 0.05 24.66
C PHE A 67 -7.89 -0.29 25.74
N THR A 68 -7.61 0.06 27.00
CA THR A 68 -8.60 -0.02 28.09
C THR A 68 -9.32 1.30 28.34
N ARG A 69 -8.82 2.40 27.74
CA ARG A 69 -9.44 3.73 27.76
C ARG A 69 -9.61 4.27 26.35
N ASP A 70 -10.43 5.31 26.22
CA ASP A 70 -10.54 6.03 24.95
C ASP A 70 -9.18 6.60 24.50
N ILE A 71 -9.03 6.76 23.18
CA ILE A 71 -7.79 7.19 22.56
C ILE A 71 -7.34 8.55 23.13
N LEU A 72 -6.07 8.63 23.54
CA LEU A 72 -5.45 9.75 24.28
C LEU A 72 -5.91 9.97 25.73
N GLN A 73 -6.73 9.08 26.30
CA GLN A 73 -7.17 9.16 27.70
C GLN A 73 -6.34 8.31 28.68
N GLY A 74 -5.33 7.61 28.18
CA GLY A 74 -4.33 6.89 28.96
C GLY A 74 -3.21 7.75 29.55
N THR A 75 -2.34 7.09 30.29
CA THR A 75 -1.13 7.62 30.93
C THR A 75 0.10 6.85 30.47
N VAL A 76 1.03 7.56 29.83
CA VAL A 76 2.26 7.00 29.30
C VAL A 76 3.30 6.84 30.40
N SER A 77 3.79 5.62 30.58
CA SER A 77 4.91 5.28 31.45
C SER A 77 6.27 5.59 30.82
N ALA A 78 7.32 5.58 31.63
CA ALA A 78 8.69 5.77 31.15
C ALA A 78 9.15 4.67 30.18
N ASP A 79 8.71 3.42 30.39
CA ASP A 79 9.05 2.28 29.54
C ASP A 79 8.36 2.39 28.17
N GLU A 80 7.09 2.79 28.15
CA GLU A 80 6.32 3.04 26.91
C GLU A 80 6.90 4.24 26.13
N TYR A 81 7.30 5.30 26.84
CA TYR A 81 8.01 6.43 26.23
C TYR A 81 9.31 5.96 25.55
N GLU A 82 10.12 5.16 26.26
CA GLU A 82 11.35 4.62 25.70
C GLU A 82 11.09 3.74 24.48
N ASP A 83 10.17 2.80 24.57
CA ASP A 83 9.89 1.85 23.50
C ASP A 83 9.31 2.55 22.24
N PHE A 84 8.42 3.52 22.42
CA PHE A 84 7.89 4.34 21.32
C PHE A 84 9.02 5.07 20.58
N PHE A 85 9.84 5.85 21.29
CA PHE A 85 10.90 6.62 20.64
C PHE A 85 12.06 5.75 20.15
N LYS A 86 12.29 4.59 20.74
CA LYS A 86 13.22 3.58 20.20
C LYS A 86 12.72 3.04 18.86
N SER A 87 11.42 2.77 18.75
CA SER A 87 10.80 2.34 17.48
C SER A 87 10.98 3.41 16.38
N VAL A 88 10.80 4.69 16.72
CA VAL A 88 11.07 5.83 15.82
C VAL A 88 12.55 5.91 15.44
N ALA A 89 13.45 5.87 16.43
CA ALA A 89 14.90 5.97 16.20
C ALA A 89 15.45 4.82 15.33
N ASN A 90 14.89 3.61 15.46
CA ASN A 90 15.28 2.45 14.69
C ASN A 90 15.01 2.59 13.18
N MET A 91 14.15 3.52 12.76
CA MET A 91 13.93 3.80 11.33
C MET A 91 15.02 4.73 10.74
N VAL A 92 15.68 5.55 11.56
CA VAL A 92 16.63 6.59 11.09
C VAL A 92 17.75 6.04 10.21
N PRO A 93 18.40 4.90 10.53
CA PRO A 93 19.47 4.35 9.70
C PRO A 93 19.05 3.99 8.26
N TYR A 94 17.77 3.69 8.06
CA TYR A 94 17.22 3.15 6.80
C TYR A 94 16.55 4.21 5.92
N ILE A 95 16.47 5.47 6.37
CA ILE A 95 15.73 6.54 5.67
C ILE A 95 16.20 6.72 4.22
N LYS A 96 17.51 6.70 3.96
CA LYS A 96 18.05 6.82 2.61
C LYS A 96 17.67 5.64 1.71
N ASP A 97 17.59 4.45 2.29
CA ASP A 97 17.19 3.24 1.56
C ASP A 97 15.70 3.31 1.23
N TYR A 98 14.86 3.75 2.17
CA TYR A 98 13.43 3.99 1.93
C TYR A 98 13.21 5.04 0.83
N GLU A 99 13.87 6.20 0.90
CA GLU A 99 13.75 7.25 -0.11
C GLU A 99 14.16 6.76 -1.50
N LYS A 100 15.27 6.02 -1.58
CA LYS A 100 15.76 5.44 -2.84
C LYS A 100 14.78 4.41 -3.41
N ALA A 101 14.22 3.54 -2.57
CA ALA A 101 13.21 2.57 -2.98
C ALA A 101 11.94 3.29 -3.49
N PHE A 102 11.44 4.28 -2.76
CA PHE A 102 10.26 5.05 -3.18
C PHE A 102 10.47 5.70 -4.55
N GLU A 103 11.63 6.33 -4.76
CA GLU A 103 11.95 6.96 -6.04
C GLU A 103 11.97 5.98 -7.21
N LYS A 104 12.50 4.76 -7.00
CA LYS A 104 12.54 3.75 -8.06
C LYS A 104 11.17 3.12 -8.33
N LEU A 105 10.41 2.82 -7.28
CA LEU A 105 9.06 2.24 -7.39
C LEU A 105 8.06 3.23 -8.02
N GLU A 106 8.17 4.52 -7.69
CA GLU A 106 7.33 5.53 -8.34
C GLU A 106 7.70 5.69 -9.83
N LYS A 107 8.99 5.59 -10.17
CA LYS A 107 9.47 5.62 -11.57
C LYS A 107 9.09 4.37 -12.38
N SER A 108 8.89 3.21 -11.75
CA SER A 108 8.45 2.00 -12.45
C SER A 108 6.99 2.10 -12.91
N GLY A 109 6.15 2.81 -12.16
CA GLY A 109 4.74 2.99 -12.46
C GLY A 109 3.82 1.93 -11.83
N ILE A 110 4.37 1.02 -11.03
CA ILE A 110 3.59 0.08 -10.20
C ILE A 110 2.91 0.80 -9.04
N LEU A 111 3.52 1.89 -8.60
CA LEU A 111 3.01 2.78 -7.58
C LEU A 111 2.84 4.18 -8.19
N THR A 112 1.90 4.26 -9.14
CA THR A 112 1.65 5.51 -9.89
C THR A 112 1.15 6.63 -8.97
N THR A 113 1.28 7.87 -9.43
CA THR A 113 0.74 9.10 -8.84
C THR A 113 -0.79 9.16 -8.93
N VAL A 114 -1.49 8.17 -8.38
CA VAL A 114 -2.97 8.12 -8.40
C VAL A 114 -3.61 8.88 -7.23
N SER A 115 -2.82 9.26 -6.23
CA SER A 115 -3.11 10.41 -5.39
C SER A 115 -2.38 11.63 -5.95
N THR A 116 -2.88 12.84 -5.73
CA THR A 116 -2.26 14.12 -6.16
C THR A 116 -0.82 14.34 -5.66
N LYS A 117 -0.25 13.38 -4.93
CA LYS A 117 1.02 13.47 -4.19
C LYS A 117 2.03 12.35 -4.56
N GLY A 118 1.66 11.14 -4.95
CA GLY A 118 2.63 10.05 -5.22
C GLY A 118 3.28 9.48 -3.95
N ILE A 119 3.95 8.31 -4.04
CA ILE A 119 4.55 7.64 -2.88
C ILE A 119 5.65 8.47 -2.25
N VAL A 120 6.53 9.03 -3.08
CA VAL A 120 7.69 9.76 -2.60
C VAL A 120 7.25 10.92 -1.72
N SER A 121 6.25 11.69 -2.11
CA SER A 121 5.82 12.82 -1.28
C SER A 121 5.03 12.36 -0.04
N SER A 122 4.20 11.32 -0.16
CA SER A 122 3.39 10.81 0.95
C SER A 122 4.25 10.13 2.04
N GLY A 123 5.31 9.43 1.64
CA GLY A 123 6.26 8.81 2.57
C GLY A 123 7.26 9.81 3.17
N LYS A 124 7.62 10.86 2.41
CA LYS A 124 8.56 11.92 2.87
C LYS A 124 8.06 12.67 4.10
N ALA A 125 6.75 12.91 4.22
CA ALA A 125 6.20 13.58 5.40
C ALA A 125 6.53 12.81 6.68
N PHE A 126 6.26 11.50 6.70
CA PHE A 126 6.57 10.64 7.84
C PHE A 126 8.07 10.50 8.09
N LEU A 127 8.89 10.28 7.04
CA LEU A 127 10.35 10.19 7.20
C LEU A 127 10.97 11.50 7.70
N SER A 128 10.44 12.65 7.26
CA SER A 128 10.82 13.96 7.77
C SER A 128 10.42 14.14 9.23
N TRP A 129 9.26 13.61 9.65
CA TRP A 129 8.87 13.59 11.05
C TRP A 129 9.82 12.70 11.88
N VAL A 130 10.18 11.50 11.41
CA VAL A 130 11.11 10.57 12.08
C VAL A 130 12.46 11.25 12.36
N THR A 131 13.08 11.86 11.34
CA THR A 131 14.35 12.61 11.51
C THR A 131 14.17 13.82 12.42
N GLY A 132 13.08 14.57 12.23
CA GLY A 132 12.78 15.76 13.02
C GLY A 132 12.55 15.45 14.50
N SER A 133 11.99 14.28 14.82
CA SER A 133 11.69 13.85 16.19
C SER A 133 12.95 13.79 17.05
N GLY A 134 14.02 13.16 16.55
CA GLY A 134 15.31 13.10 17.26
C GLY A 134 15.91 14.48 17.51
N LYS A 135 15.87 15.36 16.51
CA LYS A 135 16.32 16.76 16.62
C LYS A 135 15.54 17.53 17.69
N ARG A 136 14.20 17.39 17.71
CA ARG A 136 13.34 18.04 18.71
C ARG A 136 13.61 17.52 20.11
N SER A 137 13.85 16.21 20.27
CA SER A 137 14.26 15.65 21.55
C SER A 137 15.62 16.13 22.01
N ARG A 138 16.61 16.29 21.12
CA ARG A 138 17.88 16.95 21.43
C ARG A 138 17.63 18.37 21.95
N GLU A 139 16.80 19.15 21.25
CA GLU A 139 16.48 20.51 21.65
C GLU A 139 15.84 20.55 23.05
N ARG A 140 14.97 19.60 23.39
CA ARG A 140 14.42 19.45 24.76
C ARG A 140 15.50 19.14 25.79
N VAL A 141 16.39 18.19 25.52
CA VAL A 141 17.52 17.85 26.40
C VAL A 141 18.38 19.08 26.67
N LEU A 142 18.81 19.79 25.64
CA LEU A 142 19.65 20.99 25.76
C LEU A 142 18.91 22.13 26.48
N SER A 143 17.61 22.27 26.22
CA SER A 143 16.74 23.27 26.84
C SER A 143 16.65 23.05 28.36
N VAL A 144 16.48 21.81 28.82
CA VAL A 144 16.45 21.51 30.26
C VAL A 144 17.86 21.58 30.86
N ALA A 145 18.85 20.93 30.24
CA ALA A 145 20.22 20.84 30.76
C ALA A 145 20.94 22.21 30.87
N SER A 146 20.54 23.20 30.07
CA SER A 146 21.06 24.57 30.18
C SER A 146 20.47 25.38 31.34
N ASN A 147 19.44 24.85 32.03
CA ASN A 147 18.72 25.53 33.11
C ASN A 147 18.91 24.86 34.48
N ILE A 148 19.75 23.83 34.57
CA ILE A 148 20.11 23.17 35.81
C ILE A 148 21.53 23.58 36.26
N PRO A 149 21.90 23.41 37.54
CA PRO A 149 23.24 23.71 38.03
C PRO A 149 24.33 22.86 37.34
N PRO A 150 25.58 23.36 37.27
CA PRO A 150 26.69 22.61 36.67
C PRO A 150 26.93 21.24 37.31
N SER A 151 26.72 21.10 38.63
CA SER A 151 26.84 19.83 39.34
C SER A 151 25.87 18.77 38.81
N ASP A 152 24.61 19.15 38.62
CA ASP A 152 23.56 18.27 38.10
C ASP A 152 23.81 17.93 36.63
N ARG A 153 24.30 18.91 35.84
CA ARG A 153 24.71 18.68 34.46
C ARG A 153 25.84 17.64 34.35
N THR A 154 26.82 17.70 35.25
CA THR A 154 27.87 16.67 35.35
C THR A 154 27.29 15.31 35.78
N GLU A 155 26.28 15.29 36.64
CA GLU A 155 25.59 14.05 37.03
C GLU A 155 24.90 13.38 35.82
N LEU A 156 24.24 14.15 34.95
CA LEU A 156 23.64 13.63 33.71
C LEU A 156 24.66 12.89 32.85
N TYR A 157 25.83 13.50 32.62
CA TYR A 157 26.93 12.85 31.90
C TYR A 157 27.44 11.59 32.62
N ASN A 158 27.52 11.63 33.94
CA ASN A 158 28.01 10.50 34.72
C ASN A 158 27.10 9.29 34.66
N LYS A 159 25.78 9.51 34.60
CA LYS A 159 24.74 8.47 34.53
C LYS A 159 24.35 8.05 33.12
N LEU A 160 24.97 8.62 32.08
CA LEU A 160 24.79 8.13 30.71
C LEU A 160 24.97 6.62 30.60
N ARG A 161 24.10 5.98 29.80
CA ARG A 161 24.25 4.57 29.46
C ARG A 161 25.67 4.28 28.94
N PRO A 162 26.29 3.15 29.34
CA PRO A 162 27.68 2.87 29.03
C PRO A 162 28.03 2.97 27.53
N GLU A 163 27.13 2.52 26.66
CA GLU A 163 27.30 2.53 25.21
C GLU A 163 27.22 3.93 24.58
N TRP A 164 26.57 4.89 25.23
CA TRP A 164 26.57 6.28 24.79
C TRP A 164 27.79 7.02 25.36
N LYS A 165 28.13 6.75 26.62
CA LYS A 165 29.30 7.32 27.28
C LYS A 165 30.59 6.93 26.58
N ALA A 166 30.70 5.67 26.12
CA ALA A 166 31.84 5.17 25.35
C ALA A 166 32.05 5.88 24.00
N LYS A 167 31.03 6.57 23.45
CA LYS A 167 31.16 7.39 22.23
C LYS A 167 31.73 8.77 22.50
N THR A 168 32.07 9.09 23.74
CA THR A 168 32.53 10.42 24.18
C THR A 168 33.84 10.31 24.95
N SER A 169 34.68 11.32 24.83
CA SER A 169 35.99 11.38 25.50
C SER A 169 35.95 12.15 26.82
N SER A 170 34.92 12.96 27.04
CA SER A 170 34.72 13.80 28.23
C SER A 170 33.29 14.34 28.29
N GLU A 171 32.89 14.95 29.41
CA GLU A 171 31.61 15.67 29.52
C GLU A 171 31.49 16.79 28.46
N SER A 172 32.56 17.55 28.24
CA SER A 172 32.57 18.64 27.25
C SER A 172 32.37 18.10 25.82
N ASP A 173 33.05 16.99 25.49
CA ASP A 173 32.86 16.29 24.22
C ASP A 173 31.43 15.76 24.07
N PHE A 174 30.87 15.16 25.13
CA PHE A 174 29.48 14.72 25.14
C PHE A 174 28.52 15.85 24.79
N TRP A 175 28.55 16.97 25.52
CA TRP A 175 27.62 18.07 25.27
C TRP A 175 27.79 18.69 23.88
N LYS A 176 29.03 18.81 23.39
CA LYS A 176 29.30 19.26 22.01
C LYS A 176 28.70 18.31 20.97
N LYS A 177 28.80 17.00 21.18
CA LYS A 177 28.20 15.98 20.31
C LYS A 177 26.67 16.00 20.36
N VAL A 178 26.09 16.19 21.55
CA VAL A 178 24.64 16.41 21.68
C VAL A 178 24.24 17.65 20.88
N GLU A 179 24.89 18.80 21.08
CA GLU A 179 24.62 20.05 20.34
C GLU A 179 24.72 19.88 18.81
N ASN A 180 25.69 19.10 18.33
CA ASN A 180 25.89 18.84 16.91
C ASN A 180 24.89 17.84 16.30
N GLY A 181 24.11 17.13 17.13
CA GLY A 181 23.13 16.13 16.69
C GLY A 181 23.67 14.71 16.54
N ASP A 182 24.88 14.43 17.01
CA ASP A 182 25.48 13.08 16.95
C ASP A 182 24.67 12.06 17.77
N PHE A 183 23.86 12.55 18.71
CA PHE A 183 22.98 11.76 19.57
C PHE A 183 21.48 11.95 19.25
N ASP A 184 21.10 12.49 18.09
CA ASP A 184 19.68 12.71 17.75
C ASP A 184 18.85 11.41 17.85
N THR A 185 19.43 10.24 17.54
CA THR A 185 18.75 8.93 17.65
C THR A 185 18.66 8.39 19.08
N GLN A 186 19.38 8.98 20.04
CA GLN A 186 19.35 8.64 21.47
C GLN A 186 18.67 9.73 22.31
N ALA A 187 18.40 10.90 21.75
CA ALA A 187 18.05 12.08 22.53
C ALA A 187 16.74 11.93 23.31
N SER A 188 15.75 11.20 22.77
CA SER A 188 14.53 10.89 23.52
C SER A 188 14.83 10.00 24.72
N GLN A 189 15.61 8.93 24.52
CA GLN A 189 15.97 8.01 25.61
C GLN A 189 16.82 8.72 26.67
N MET A 190 17.76 9.58 26.27
CA MET A 190 18.50 10.45 27.20
C MET A 190 17.57 11.35 28.00
N PHE A 191 16.56 11.95 27.36
CA PHE A 191 15.57 12.77 28.06
C PHE A 191 14.82 11.96 29.12
N ASN A 192 14.43 10.72 28.80
CA ASN A 192 13.75 9.81 29.73
C ASN A 192 14.66 9.44 30.92
N ASP A 193 15.87 8.95 30.63
CA ASP A 193 16.87 8.58 31.65
C ASP A 193 17.15 9.76 32.58
N PHE A 194 17.34 10.97 32.02
CA PHE A 194 17.61 12.16 32.82
C PHE A 194 16.44 12.57 33.71
N GLN A 195 15.18 12.35 33.30
CA GLN A 195 14.03 12.57 34.18
C GLN A 195 13.95 11.56 35.33
N ILE A 196 14.36 10.31 35.09
CA ILE A 196 14.35 9.25 36.11
C ILE A 196 15.51 9.45 37.09
N ASP A 197 16.68 9.74 36.55
CA ASP A 197 17.94 9.64 37.28
C ASP A 197 18.43 10.97 37.87
N ASN A 198 17.85 12.11 37.50
CA ASN A 198 18.24 13.41 38.07
C ASN A 198 17.00 14.26 38.42
N GLN A 199 16.85 14.52 39.72
CA GLN A 199 15.69 15.23 40.27
C GLN A 199 15.59 16.67 39.74
N GLU A 200 16.72 17.38 39.59
CA GLU A 200 16.72 18.77 39.14
C GLU A 200 16.30 18.88 37.67
N PHE A 201 16.75 17.95 36.83
CA PHE A 201 16.31 17.82 35.44
C PHE A 201 14.83 17.49 35.35
N ALA A 202 14.32 16.59 36.21
CA ALA A 202 12.90 16.26 36.27
C ALA A 202 12.03 17.46 36.67
N LEU A 203 12.41 18.18 37.74
CA LEU A 203 11.70 19.38 38.21
C LEU A 203 11.74 20.50 37.16
N THR A 204 12.92 20.76 36.59
CA THR A 204 13.10 21.77 35.54
C THR A 204 12.29 21.41 34.29
N SER A 205 12.21 20.12 33.93
CA SER A 205 11.36 19.65 32.83
C SER A 205 9.89 19.90 33.12
N LEU A 206 9.41 19.56 34.32
CA LEU A 206 8.04 19.77 34.77
C LEU A 206 7.66 21.27 34.76
N ASP A 207 8.57 22.11 35.25
CA ASP A 207 8.40 23.57 35.25
C ASP A 207 8.32 24.16 33.85
N LYS A 208 8.99 23.54 32.88
CA LYS A 208 8.91 23.87 31.46
C LYS A 208 7.70 23.24 30.76
N GLY A 209 6.97 22.37 31.45
CA GLY A 209 5.84 21.62 30.91
C GLY A 209 6.25 20.41 30.05
N LEU A 210 7.52 20.02 30.04
CA LEU A 210 8.09 18.94 29.24
C LEU A 210 7.99 17.58 29.96
N THR A 211 6.77 17.12 30.22
CA THR A 211 6.54 15.77 30.78
C THR A 211 6.54 14.73 29.65
N ILE A 212 6.97 13.49 29.93
CA ILE A 212 6.89 12.37 28.97
C ILE A 212 5.50 12.20 28.34
N GLN A 213 4.42 12.35 29.13
CA GLN A 213 3.03 12.31 28.66
C GLN A 213 2.79 13.32 27.53
N ARG A 214 3.08 14.60 27.80
CA ARG A 214 2.87 15.69 26.82
C ARG A 214 3.71 15.48 25.58
N ILE A 215 4.96 15.08 25.74
CA ILE A 215 5.87 14.86 24.61
C ILE A 215 5.32 13.75 23.72
N VAL A 216 4.96 12.59 24.27
CA VAL A 216 4.43 11.45 23.49
C VAL A 216 3.10 11.81 22.84
N VAL A 217 2.17 12.45 23.57
CA VAL A 217 0.88 12.86 23.01
C VAL A 217 1.08 13.75 21.79
N LEU A 218 1.93 14.78 21.88
CA LEU A 218 2.10 15.76 20.80
C LEU A 218 2.97 15.24 19.65
N GLU A 219 4.11 14.60 19.96
CA GLU A 219 4.99 14.02 18.93
C GLU A 219 4.32 12.88 18.20
N GLY A 220 3.65 11.98 18.92
CA GLY A 220 2.95 10.85 18.34
C GLY A 220 1.75 11.26 17.50
N ALA A 221 0.97 12.26 17.95
CA ALA A 221 -0.15 12.78 17.16
C ALA A 221 0.31 13.38 15.82
N GLU A 222 1.42 14.13 15.84
CA GLU A 222 2.05 14.63 14.62
C GLU A 222 2.57 13.47 13.74
N GLY A 223 3.11 12.42 14.36
CA GLY A 223 3.54 11.20 13.66
C GLY A 223 2.39 10.48 12.97
N VAL A 224 1.22 10.37 13.61
CA VAL A 224 0.00 9.83 13.01
C VAL A 224 -0.43 10.69 11.82
N LYS A 225 -0.48 12.01 11.98
CA LYS A 225 -0.80 12.94 10.89
C LYS A 225 0.15 12.78 9.70
N ALA A 226 1.47 12.77 9.96
CA ALA A 226 2.49 12.60 8.93
C ALA A 226 2.44 11.22 8.26
N GLY A 227 2.02 10.18 9.00
CA GLY A 227 1.93 8.81 8.53
C GLY A 227 0.61 8.46 7.84
N ALA A 228 -0.41 9.31 7.93
CA ALA A 228 -1.72 9.09 7.31
C ALA A 228 -1.74 9.38 5.81
N GLU A 229 -0.81 10.21 5.31
CA GLU A 229 -0.68 10.44 3.86
C GLU A 229 -0.36 9.14 3.10
N LEU A 230 0.23 8.16 3.79
CA LEU A 230 0.40 6.79 3.30
C LEU A 230 -0.16 5.79 4.31
N MET A 231 -1.42 5.41 4.18
CA MET A 231 -2.00 4.34 5.01
C MET A 231 -1.77 2.97 4.40
N THR A 232 -1.00 2.15 5.11
CA THR A 232 -0.72 0.77 4.76
C THR A 232 -1.59 -0.14 5.61
N ASP A 233 -2.42 -0.93 4.96
CA ASP A 233 -3.15 -2.01 5.57
C ASP A 233 -2.23 -3.25 5.66
N VAL A 234 -1.63 -3.46 6.84
CA VAL A 234 -0.73 -4.60 7.09
C VAL A 234 -1.53 -5.66 7.83
N ILE A 235 -2.31 -6.42 7.08
CA ILE A 235 -3.01 -7.57 7.65
C ILE A 235 -2.50 -8.84 6.97
N SER A 236 -1.37 -9.36 7.46
CA SER A 236 -1.28 -10.74 7.95
C SER A 236 0.15 -11.28 8.01
N THR A 237 0.24 -12.29 8.87
CA THR A 237 1.33 -13.13 9.32
C THR A 237 2.24 -13.71 8.22
N ALA A 238 3.54 -13.57 8.50
CA ALA A 238 4.68 -14.38 8.05
C ALA A 238 5.09 -14.32 6.56
N THR A 239 6.06 -13.45 6.25
CA THR A 239 7.41 -13.91 5.86
C THR A 239 8.49 -12.83 6.10
N PRO A 240 9.74 -13.20 6.41
CA PRO A 240 10.74 -12.31 6.99
C PRO A 240 11.49 -11.51 5.93
N LEU A 241 11.24 -10.21 5.89
CA LEU A 241 12.20 -9.22 5.41
C LEU A 241 12.33 -8.15 6.51
N GLY A 242 13.18 -8.47 7.49
CA GLY A 242 13.26 -7.78 8.79
C GLY A 242 12.77 -8.66 9.94
N ASP A 243 13.07 -8.26 11.18
CA ASP A 243 12.69 -8.98 12.41
C ASP A 243 11.19 -9.31 12.38
N GLY A 244 10.83 -10.57 12.10
CA GLY A 244 9.44 -11.02 11.99
C GLY A 244 8.56 -10.70 13.21
N MET A 245 9.18 -10.27 14.31
CA MET A 245 8.53 -9.69 15.48
C MET A 245 7.71 -8.44 15.17
N ALA A 246 8.15 -7.54 14.29
CA ALA A 246 7.43 -6.29 14.01
C ALA A 246 6.09 -6.54 13.31
N VAL A 247 6.07 -7.43 12.32
CA VAL A 247 4.83 -7.85 11.63
C VAL A 247 3.86 -8.53 12.60
N ALA A 248 4.37 -9.41 13.47
CA ALA A 248 3.56 -10.07 14.48
C ALA A 248 2.96 -9.07 15.49
N GLN A 249 3.73 -8.08 15.92
CA GLN A 249 3.26 -7.01 16.80
C GLN A 249 2.18 -6.15 16.15
N VAL A 250 2.35 -5.77 14.88
CA VAL A 250 1.31 -5.03 14.13
C VAL A 250 0.02 -5.84 14.08
N GLY A 251 0.08 -7.13 13.74
CA GLY A 251 -1.09 -8.00 13.72
C GLY A 251 -1.79 -8.09 15.08
N GLN A 252 -1.02 -8.26 16.16
CA GLN A 252 -1.57 -8.33 17.52
C GLN A 252 -2.21 -7.01 17.95
N LEU A 253 -1.52 -5.88 17.77
CA LEU A 253 -2.04 -4.57 18.18
C LEU A 253 -3.29 -4.15 17.38
N THR A 254 -3.35 -4.50 16.09
CA THR A 254 -4.56 -4.30 15.28
C THR A 254 -5.72 -5.14 15.83
N LEU A 255 -5.47 -6.41 16.21
CA LEU A 255 -6.49 -7.28 16.80
C LEU A 255 -6.94 -6.78 18.19
N ASP A 256 -6.01 -6.30 19.01
CA ASP A 256 -6.30 -5.75 20.33
C ASP A 256 -7.16 -4.48 20.21
N LEU A 257 -6.80 -3.57 19.31
CA LEU A 257 -7.59 -2.38 19.02
C LEU A 257 -8.97 -2.75 18.46
N TYR A 258 -9.06 -3.74 17.56
CA TYR A 258 -10.32 -4.23 17.02
C TYR A 258 -11.26 -4.76 18.12
N ASN A 259 -10.73 -5.58 19.03
CA ASN A 259 -11.51 -6.18 20.11
C ASN A 259 -11.76 -5.23 21.29
N SER A 260 -11.14 -4.05 21.29
CA SER A 260 -11.25 -3.08 22.39
C SER A 260 -12.59 -2.31 22.38
N GLU A 261 -13.03 -1.90 23.58
CA GLU A 261 -14.15 -0.95 23.74
C GLU A 261 -13.71 0.52 23.60
N SER A 262 -12.41 0.80 23.46
CA SER A 262 -11.84 2.15 23.33
C SER A 262 -12.40 2.94 22.17
N ASN A 263 -12.93 4.12 22.41
CA ASN A 263 -13.43 4.98 21.34
C ASN A 263 -12.41 6.05 20.92
N ALA A 264 -12.55 6.52 19.69
CA ALA A 264 -11.86 7.71 19.18
C ALA A 264 -12.88 8.82 18.91
N ASP A 265 -13.31 9.50 19.98
CA ASP A 265 -14.14 10.70 19.86
C ASP A 265 -13.28 11.90 19.44
N ARG A 266 -13.71 12.58 18.38
CA ARG A 266 -12.94 13.69 17.80
C ARG A 266 -12.83 14.87 18.78
N ALA A 267 -13.89 15.20 19.51
CA ALA A 267 -13.90 16.34 20.42
C ALA A 267 -13.00 16.09 21.64
N ASP A 268 -12.97 14.86 22.14
CA ASP A 268 -12.08 14.45 23.22
C ASP A 268 -10.61 14.48 22.80
N ILE A 269 -10.30 14.00 21.58
CA ILE A 269 -8.96 14.08 21.00
C ILE A 269 -8.52 15.55 20.88
N VAL A 270 -9.35 16.43 20.29
CA VAL A 270 -9.06 17.87 20.20
C VAL A 270 -8.77 18.46 21.58
N THR A 271 -9.65 18.19 22.55
CA THR A 271 -9.51 18.69 23.92
C THR A 271 -8.20 18.24 24.55
N LYS A 272 -7.82 16.98 24.33
CA LYS A 272 -6.57 16.43 24.86
C LYS A 272 -5.35 17.07 24.22
N ILE A 273 -5.32 17.25 22.90
CA ILE A 273 -4.21 17.91 22.21
C ILE A 273 -4.08 19.37 22.68
N ILE A 274 -5.18 20.13 22.74
CA ILE A 274 -5.18 21.52 23.23
C ILE A 274 -4.67 21.60 24.67
N SER A 275 -5.12 20.70 25.54
CA SER A 275 -4.67 20.65 26.94
C SER A 275 -3.15 20.41 27.05
N ASN A 276 -2.60 19.51 26.23
CA ASN A 276 -1.17 19.24 26.21
C ASN A 276 -0.38 20.42 25.61
N VAL A 277 -0.89 21.07 24.56
CA VAL A 277 -0.30 22.29 23.96
C VAL A 277 -0.27 23.43 24.99
N ALA A 278 -1.39 23.71 25.67
CA ALA A 278 -1.48 24.75 26.68
C ALA A 278 -0.60 24.47 27.91
N GLY A 279 -0.31 23.19 28.17
CA GLY A 279 0.58 22.75 29.24
C GLY A 279 2.07 22.98 28.95
N LEU A 280 2.46 23.27 27.71
CA LEU A 280 3.83 23.62 27.34
C LEU A 280 4.11 25.07 27.72
N LYS A 281 4.99 25.29 28.70
CA LYS A 281 5.31 26.62 29.23
C LYS A 281 6.48 27.29 28.49
N TRP A 282 7.14 26.55 27.60
CA TRP A 282 8.24 27.04 26.78
C TRP A 282 8.02 26.76 25.30
N LYS A 283 8.85 27.38 24.45
CA LYS A 283 8.81 27.22 23.00
C LYS A 283 9.32 25.83 22.59
N ASP A 284 8.59 24.79 22.95
CA ASP A 284 8.86 23.45 22.44
C ASP A 284 8.77 23.47 20.91
N PRO A 285 9.74 22.87 20.20
CA PRO A 285 9.79 22.92 18.75
C PRO A 285 8.58 22.26 18.07
N ILE A 286 7.83 21.37 18.75
CA ILE A 286 6.62 20.74 18.19
C ILE A 286 5.50 21.75 17.93
N LEU A 287 5.46 22.86 18.70
CA LEU A 287 4.42 23.88 18.59
C LEU A 287 4.42 24.56 17.22
N GLY A 288 5.60 24.71 16.60
CA GLY A 288 5.74 25.26 15.26
C GLY A 288 5.23 24.33 14.15
N ILE A 289 5.04 23.04 14.46
CA ILE A 289 4.64 22.00 13.50
C ILE A 289 3.14 21.73 13.56
N ILE A 290 2.55 21.71 14.76
CA ILE A 290 1.12 21.48 14.95
C ILE A 290 0.28 22.55 14.25
N GLY A 291 0.79 23.77 14.07
CA GLY A 291 0.14 24.77 13.21
C GLY A 291 -1.12 25.44 13.80
N GLY A 292 -1.29 25.38 15.13
CA GLY A 292 -2.43 26.00 15.83
C GLY A 292 -3.74 25.22 15.67
N ASP A 293 -4.88 25.88 15.91
CA ASP A 293 -6.21 25.25 15.97
C ASP A 293 -6.54 24.42 14.73
N ALA A 294 -6.28 24.95 13.53
CA ALA A 294 -6.56 24.26 12.28
C ALA A 294 -5.75 22.95 12.14
N GLY A 295 -4.51 22.93 12.64
CA GLY A 295 -3.71 21.72 12.59
C GLY A 295 -4.05 20.75 13.73
N VAL A 296 -4.51 21.22 14.89
CA VAL A 296 -5.10 20.36 15.93
C VAL A 296 -6.35 19.65 15.41
N ASP A 297 -7.24 20.38 14.72
CA ASP A 297 -8.44 19.81 14.11
C ASP A 297 -8.11 18.71 13.09
N LEU A 298 -7.09 18.95 12.25
CA LEU A 298 -6.61 17.98 11.27
C LEU A 298 -6.01 16.74 11.96
N ILE A 299 -5.15 16.93 12.97
CA ILE A 299 -4.60 15.82 13.78
C ILE A 299 -5.73 14.97 14.35
N ALA A 300 -6.74 15.60 14.96
CA ALA A 300 -7.82 14.88 15.60
C ALA A 300 -8.67 14.08 14.60
N GLU A 301 -8.94 14.66 13.44
CA GLU A 301 -9.63 13.96 12.35
C GLU A 301 -8.82 12.76 11.86
N THR A 302 -7.51 12.93 11.67
CA THR A 302 -6.63 11.85 11.20
C THR A 302 -6.46 10.72 12.22
N VAL A 303 -6.31 11.04 13.51
CA VAL A 303 -6.24 10.03 14.58
C VAL A 303 -7.55 9.24 14.65
N LYS A 304 -8.69 9.94 14.61
CA LYS A 304 -10.01 9.29 14.60
C LYS A 304 -10.15 8.34 13.41
N GLU A 305 -9.84 8.82 12.21
CA GLU A 305 -9.98 7.99 11.01
C GLU A 305 -9.04 6.78 11.04
N THR A 306 -7.81 6.94 11.54
CA THR A 306 -6.87 5.82 11.71
C THR A 306 -7.46 4.73 12.61
N VAL A 307 -8.09 5.13 13.72
CA VAL A 307 -8.72 4.21 14.68
C VAL A 307 -9.98 3.58 14.10
N ASP A 308 -10.85 4.38 13.47
CA ASP A 308 -12.07 3.89 12.81
C ASP A 308 -11.71 2.85 11.74
N ILE A 309 -10.60 3.08 11.02
CA ILE A 309 -10.10 2.13 10.02
C ILE A 309 -9.65 0.83 10.68
N ALA A 310 -8.76 0.89 11.67
CA ALA A 310 -8.29 -0.31 12.37
C ALA A 310 -9.43 -1.11 13.04
N LYS A 311 -10.47 -0.43 13.55
CA LYS A 311 -11.66 -1.06 14.15
C LYS A 311 -12.64 -1.63 13.15
N THR A 312 -12.68 -1.11 11.93
CA THR A 312 -13.55 -1.63 10.86
C THR A 312 -12.83 -2.63 9.97
N ASP A 313 -11.50 -2.73 10.05
CA ASP A 313 -10.73 -3.67 9.23
C ASP A 313 -11.19 -5.10 9.48
N ALA A 314 -11.46 -5.54 10.71
CA ALA A 314 -11.94 -6.91 10.94
C ALA A 314 -13.46 -7.15 10.73
N GLN A 315 -14.22 -6.21 10.16
CA GLN A 315 -15.66 -6.37 9.85
C GLN A 315 -15.98 -6.26 8.36
N ASN A 316 -16.44 -7.36 7.76
CA ASN A 316 -16.95 -7.40 6.39
C ASN A 316 -18.47 -7.13 6.34
N THR A 317 -18.89 -5.87 6.44
CA THR A 317 -20.31 -5.51 6.35
C THR A 317 -20.52 -4.37 5.34
N GLU A 318 -21.71 -4.27 4.76
CA GLU A 318 -22.06 -3.13 3.89
C GLU A 318 -21.88 -1.77 4.60
N GLU A 319 -22.01 -1.76 5.93
CA GLU A 319 -21.88 -0.56 6.77
C GLU A 319 -20.44 -0.04 6.83
N THR A 320 -19.43 -0.92 6.85
CA THR A 320 -18.02 -0.52 6.84
C THR A 320 -17.55 -0.04 5.48
N LYS A 321 -18.29 -0.36 4.39
CA LYS A 321 -17.92 -0.10 2.98
C LYS A 321 -16.55 -0.66 2.57
N LYS A 322 -16.04 -1.60 3.34
CA LYS A 322 -14.79 -2.33 3.11
C LYS A 322 -15.11 -3.74 2.65
N SER A 323 -14.22 -4.33 1.87
CA SER A 323 -14.32 -5.69 1.36
C SER A 323 -13.03 -6.44 1.61
N PHE A 324 -13.16 -7.73 1.88
CA PHE A 324 -12.04 -8.63 2.06
C PHE A 324 -11.60 -9.09 0.68
N VAL A 325 -10.33 -8.88 0.35
CA VAL A 325 -9.77 -9.32 -0.93
C VAL A 325 -8.71 -10.37 -0.67
N ILE A 326 -8.98 -11.57 -1.12
CA ILE A 326 -8.08 -12.72 -1.09
C ILE A 326 -7.36 -12.76 -2.44
N VAL A 327 -6.04 -12.68 -2.41
CA VAL A 327 -5.18 -12.72 -3.58
C VAL A 327 -4.47 -14.06 -3.60
N GLU A 328 -4.76 -14.84 -4.64
CA GLU A 328 -4.19 -16.17 -4.85
C GLU A 328 -3.17 -16.12 -5.99
N ASP A 329 -1.96 -16.59 -5.71
CA ASP A 329 -0.96 -16.84 -6.75
C ASP A 329 -1.07 -18.29 -7.24
N THR A 330 -1.34 -18.43 -8.53
CA THR A 330 -1.49 -19.72 -9.21
C THR A 330 -0.15 -20.38 -9.55
N ASP A 331 0.98 -19.68 -9.40
CA ASP A 331 2.28 -20.33 -9.45
C ASP A 331 2.37 -21.36 -8.30
N SER A 332 2.75 -22.59 -8.60
CA SER A 332 2.86 -23.66 -7.59
C SER A 332 4.26 -23.83 -7.02
N GLN A 333 5.26 -23.16 -7.60
CA GLN A 333 6.67 -23.30 -7.23
C GLN A 333 7.19 -22.05 -6.52
N ASP A 334 7.04 -20.89 -7.13
CA ASP A 334 7.60 -19.62 -6.66
C ASP A 334 6.48 -18.59 -6.42
N GLN A 335 5.55 -18.94 -5.53
CA GLN A 335 4.44 -18.06 -5.15
C GLN A 335 4.89 -16.68 -4.67
N ALA A 336 4.09 -15.67 -5.01
CA ALA A 336 4.20 -14.32 -4.53
C ALA A 336 4.35 -14.29 -3.01
N ASP A 337 5.30 -13.51 -2.52
CA ASP A 337 5.49 -13.27 -1.09
C ASP A 337 5.13 -11.84 -0.69
N ILE A 338 4.87 -10.96 -1.68
CA ILE A 338 4.37 -9.60 -1.47
C ILE A 338 3.24 -9.30 -2.46
N VAL A 339 2.18 -8.68 -1.94
CA VAL A 339 1.05 -8.16 -2.73
C VAL A 339 0.86 -6.68 -2.42
N ILE A 340 0.83 -5.87 -3.47
CA ILE A 340 0.59 -4.42 -3.39
C ILE A 340 -0.79 -4.16 -3.99
N ALA A 341 -1.65 -3.42 -3.28
CA ALA A 341 -2.93 -2.95 -3.79
C ALA A 341 -2.96 -1.43 -3.83
N GLN A 342 -3.08 -0.84 -5.01
CA GLN A 342 -3.12 0.62 -5.19
C GLN A 342 -4.52 1.09 -5.61
N ASN A 343 -5.07 2.07 -4.90
CA ASN A 343 -6.35 2.65 -5.29
C ASN A 343 -6.16 3.50 -6.54
N GLN A 344 -6.97 3.26 -7.57
CA GLN A 344 -6.91 3.99 -8.84
C GLN A 344 -7.74 5.28 -8.85
N THR A 345 -8.46 5.58 -7.76
CA THR A 345 -9.34 6.74 -7.66
C THR A 345 -8.73 7.75 -6.69
N PRO A 346 -8.62 9.05 -7.04
CA PRO A 346 -8.16 10.08 -6.11
C PRO A 346 -9.03 10.07 -4.86
N SER A 347 -8.42 9.74 -3.73
CA SER A 347 -9.09 9.72 -2.44
C SER A 347 -8.87 11.07 -1.72
N ALA A 348 -9.72 11.39 -0.74
CA ALA A 348 -9.46 12.52 0.15
C ALA A 348 -8.08 12.32 0.84
N PRO A 349 -7.38 13.37 1.31
CA PRO A 349 -6.06 13.25 1.96
C PRO A 349 -6.00 12.24 3.13
N SER A 350 -7.18 11.92 3.64
CA SER A 350 -7.50 11.09 4.80
C SER A 350 -7.66 9.59 4.43
N LYS A 351 -7.89 9.27 3.14
CA LYS A 351 -8.28 7.93 2.67
C LYS A 351 -7.10 7.16 2.04
N ALA A 352 -6.92 5.91 2.46
CA ALA A 352 -5.88 5.00 1.99
C ALA A 352 -5.76 4.98 0.45
N SER A 353 -4.60 5.41 -0.05
CA SER A 353 -4.27 5.39 -1.48
C SER A 353 -3.54 4.12 -1.90
N ILE A 354 -2.85 3.42 -0.97
CA ILE A 354 -1.98 2.27 -1.26
C ILE A 354 -1.98 1.32 -0.05
N SER A 355 -2.54 0.13 -0.23
CA SER A 355 -2.41 -1.00 0.70
C SER A 355 -1.24 -1.90 0.28
N VAL A 356 -0.51 -2.46 1.26
CA VAL A 356 0.61 -3.37 1.02
C VAL A 356 0.48 -4.53 1.98
N VAL A 357 0.32 -5.72 1.43
CA VAL A 357 0.32 -6.98 2.18
C VAL A 357 1.65 -7.67 1.97
N VAL A 358 2.26 -8.05 3.09
CA VAL A 358 3.57 -8.69 3.14
C VAL A 358 3.39 -10.04 3.79
N GLY A 359 3.63 -11.12 3.03
CA GLY A 359 3.40 -12.48 3.49
C GLY A 359 2.11 -13.09 2.98
N ASN A 360 1.99 -14.40 3.22
CA ASN A 360 0.84 -15.21 2.86
C ASN A 360 0.25 -15.84 4.13
N VAL A 361 -1.07 -15.82 4.24
CA VAL A 361 -1.78 -16.77 5.10
C VAL A 361 -1.69 -18.14 4.46
N ILE A 362 -1.35 -19.15 5.26
CA ILE A 362 -1.47 -20.54 4.88
C ILE A 362 -2.75 -21.06 5.51
N ASP A 363 -3.80 -21.25 4.71
CA ASP A 363 -5.00 -21.97 5.14
C ASP A 363 -5.11 -23.27 4.35
N GLU A 364 -5.32 -24.38 5.05
CA GLU A 364 -5.44 -25.73 4.46
C GLU A 364 -4.33 -26.12 3.45
N GLY A 365 -3.14 -25.49 3.53
CA GLY A 365 -2.02 -25.73 2.62
C GLY A 365 -1.99 -24.83 1.37
N VAL A 366 -2.98 -23.96 1.18
CA VAL A 366 -3.01 -22.92 0.15
C VAL A 366 -2.45 -21.62 0.74
N LYS A 367 -1.52 -21.00 0.01
CA LYS A 367 -1.00 -19.68 0.35
C LYS A 367 -1.82 -18.61 -0.35
N PHE A 368 -2.37 -17.68 0.41
CA PHE A 368 -3.00 -16.48 -0.14
C PHE A 368 -2.62 -15.26 0.69
N ALA A 369 -2.50 -14.12 0.03
CA ALA A 369 -2.48 -12.84 0.71
C ALA A 369 -3.94 -12.38 0.90
N TYR A 370 -4.27 -11.77 2.03
CA TYR A 370 -5.56 -11.09 2.16
C TYR A 370 -5.35 -9.62 2.55
N THR A 371 -6.18 -8.73 2.00
CA THR A 371 -6.19 -7.29 2.32
C THR A 371 -7.63 -6.83 2.47
N ILE A 372 -7.82 -5.73 3.18
CA ILE A 372 -9.13 -5.17 3.47
C ILE A 372 -9.18 -3.79 2.84
N LEU A 373 -9.98 -3.67 1.79
CA LEU A 373 -9.95 -2.50 0.92
C LEU A 373 -11.31 -1.81 0.88
N ASN A 374 -11.28 -0.49 0.84
CA ASN A 374 -12.47 0.30 0.59
C ASN A 374 -13.02 0.02 -0.81
N LYS A 375 -14.34 0.18 -0.99
CA LYS A 375 -14.95 0.16 -2.32
C LYS A 375 -14.22 1.07 -3.30
N GLY A 376 -13.93 0.56 -4.49
CA GLY A 376 -13.38 1.32 -5.60
C GLY A 376 -12.57 0.46 -6.56
N LYS A 377 -11.92 1.13 -7.53
CA LYS A 377 -11.06 0.45 -8.48
C LYS A 377 -9.64 0.35 -7.93
N TRP A 378 -9.12 -0.86 -7.81
CA TRP A 378 -7.79 -1.14 -7.28
C TRP A 378 -6.89 -1.82 -8.30
N LEU A 379 -5.59 -1.58 -8.20
CA LEU A 379 -4.55 -2.23 -8.98
C LEU A 379 -3.78 -3.17 -8.05
N PHE A 380 -3.89 -4.47 -8.27
CA PHE A 380 -3.20 -5.49 -7.50
C PHE A 380 -1.93 -5.93 -8.22
N THR A 381 -0.80 -5.90 -7.55
CA THR A 381 0.48 -6.40 -8.04
C THR A 381 1.00 -7.46 -7.09
N ALA A 382 1.10 -8.70 -7.57
CA ALA A 382 1.75 -9.80 -6.84
C ALA A 382 3.19 -9.95 -7.34
N VAL A 383 4.14 -10.14 -6.42
CA VAL A 383 5.58 -10.23 -6.71
C VAL A 383 6.18 -11.43 -6.00
N ASP A 384 6.92 -12.27 -6.73
CA ASP A 384 7.65 -13.40 -6.18
C ASP A 384 9.04 -13.04 -5.64
N LYS A 385 9.70 -14.02 -5.01
CA LYS A 385 11.06 -13.88 -4.45
C LYS A 385 12.13 -13.50 -5.48
N ASN A 386 11.89 -13.76 -6.76
CA ASN A 386 12.82 -13.49 -7.86
C ASN A 386 12.53 -12.13 -8.52
N GLY A 387 11.42 -11.49 -8.17
CA GLY A 387 10.93 -10.24 -8.72
C GLY A 387 10.00 -10.37 -9.92
N ASN A 388 9.62 -11.60 -10.30
CA ASN A 388 8.57 -11.81 -11.28
C ASN A 388 7.23 -11.32 -10.71
N LYS A 389 6.35 -10.83 -11.59
CA LYS A 389 5.11 -10.20 -11.15
C LYS A 389 3.97 -10.39 -12.14
N GLU A 390 2.76 -10.26 -11.61
CA GLU A 390 1.57 -9.92 -12.40
C GLU A 390 0.89 -8.69 -11.80
N THR A 391 0.22 -7.91 -12.63
CA THR A 391 -0.56 -6.75 -12.18
C THR A 391 -1.94 -6.74 -12.83
N LYS A 392 -2.99 -6.60 -12.01
CA LYS A 392 -4.39 -6.68 -12.45
C LYS A 392 -5.23 -5.59 -11.80
N ALA A 393 -6.02 -4.90 -12.60
CA ALA A 393 -7.03 -3.98 -12.11
C ALA A 393 -8.31 -4.73 -11.74
N VAL A 394 -8.85 -4.49 -10.56
CA VAL A 394 -10.05 -5.14 -10.02
C VAL A 394 -10.97 -4.09 -9.42
N GLU A 395 -12.27 -4.19 -9.69
CA GLU A 395 -13.28 -3.38 -9.01
C GLU A 395 -13.65 -4.06 -7.69
N VAL A 396 -13.41 -3.37 -6.58
CA VAL A 396 -13.73 -3.83 -5.23
C VAL A 396 -15.10 -3.28 -4.82
N PRO A 397 -16.16 -4.11 -4.71
CA PRO A 397 -17.44 -3.74 -4.09
C PRO A 397 -17.32 -3.38 -2.61
N ALA A 398 -18.44 -3.05 -1.95
CA ALA A 398 -18.51 -2.79 -0.51
C ALA A 398 -19.11 -4.00 0.21
N GLY A 399 -18.51 -4.44 1.32
CA GLY A 399 -19.06 -5.50 2.18
C GLY A 399 -18.98 -6.91 1.61
N GLU A 400 -18.11 -7.18 0.63
CA GLU A 400 -18.00 -8.48 -0.02
C GLU A 400 -16.64 -9.16 0.24
N VAL A 401 -16.57 -10.47 0.00
CA VAL A 401 -15.31 -11.22 -0.10
C VAL A 401 -15.01 -11.42 -1.59
N ILE A 402 -13.81 -11.04 -2.02
CA ILE A 402 -13.39 -11.06 -3.43
C ILE A 402 -12.15 -11.93 -3.56
N TYR A 403 -12.13 -12.78 -4.57
CA TYR A 403 -10.96 -13.57 -4.93
C TYR A 403 -10.28 -12.97 -6.16
N VAL A 404 -9.00 -12.66 -6.05
CA VAL A 404 -8.17 -12.11 -7.12
C VAL A 404 -7.06 -13.11 -7.44
N THR A 405 -7.22 -13.77 -8.57
CA THR A 405 -6.21 -14.71 -9.07
C THR A 405 -5.15 -13.97 -9.90
N LEU A 406 -3.87 -14.21 -9.55
CA LEU A 406 -2.66 -13.76 -10.22
C LEU A 406 -1.69 -14.95 -10.44
N SER A 407 -0.63 -14.75 -11.22
CA SER A 407 0.36 -15.74 -11.61
C SER A 407 1.72 -15.04 -11.74
N THR A 408 2.64 -15.29 -10.82
CA THR A 408 4.00 -14.74 -10.90
C THR A 408 4.94 -15.55 -11.80
N THR A 409 4.48 -16.65 -12.41
CA THR A 409 5.29 -17.46 -13.33
C THR A 409 5.89 -16.60 -14.45
N PRO A 410 7.22 -16.53 -14.56
CA PRO A 410 7.86 -15.74 -15.61
C PRO A 410 7.47 -16.30 -16.99
N PRO A 411 7.19 -15.42 -17.96
CA PRO A 411 6.93 -15.88 -19.32
C PRO A 411 8.15 -16.66 -19.82
N THR A 412 7.91 -17.85 -20.35
CA THR A 412 8.98 -18.70 -20.90
C THR A 412 9.66 -17.99 -22.09
N GLU A 413 10.91 -18.33 -22.43
CA GLU A 413 11.60 -17.69 -23.58
C GLU A 413 10.82 -17.78 -24.91
N LYS A 414 9.85 -18.72 -25.01
CA LYS A 414 8.91 -18.80 -26.14
C LYS A 414 7.84 -17.69 -26.15
N GLU A 415 7.58 -17.07 -25.00
CA GLU A 415 6.62 -15.99 -24.80
C GLU A 415 7.29 -14.60 -24.84
N LYS A 416 8.62 -14.51 -24.63
CA LYS A 416 9.38 -13.24 -24.74
C LYS A 416 9.62 -12.77 -26.19
N ASP A 417 9.60 -13.69 -27.14
CA ASP A 417 9.76 -13.40 -28.59
C ASP A 417 8.44 -13.49 -29.37
N GLN A 418 7.31 -13.71 -28.70
CA GLN A 418 5.99 -13.54 -29.32
C GLN A 418 5.52 -12.10 -29.12
N ASP A 419 5.95 -11.23 -30.03
CA ASP A 419 4.92 -10.47 -30.72
C ASP A 419 3.83 -11.49 -31.10
N ASP A 420 2.63 -11.31 -30.55
CA ASP A 420 1.41 -12.10 -30.77
C ASP A 420 1.19 -12.37 -32.28
N LYS A 421 1.93 -13.32 -32.85
CA LYS A 421 1.55 -13.95 -34.09
C LYS A 421 0.43 -14.88 -33.71
N ASP A 422 -0.77 -14.48 -34.08
CA ASP A 422 -1.94 -15.30 -33.87
C ASP A 422 -1.67 -16.75 -34.33
N ASP A 423 -1.65 -17.68 -33.38
CA ASP A 423 -1.50 -19.10 -33.66
C ASP A 423 -2.87 -19.73 -33.83
N PHE A 424 -3.26 -19.89 -35.10
CA PHE A 424 -4.51 -20.51 -35.50
C PHE A 424 -4.39 -22.03 -35.73
N THR A 425 -3.27 -22.66 -35.38
CA THR A 425 -3.02 -24.08 -35.70
C THR A 425 -4.10 -24.99 -35.14
N ALA A 426 -4.44 -24.84 -33.86
CA ALA A 426 -5.47 -25.65 -33.22
C ALA A 426 -6.88 -25.37 -33.77
N TRP A 427 -7.16 -24.09 -34.08
CA TRP A 427 -8.42 -23.67 -34.70
C TRP A 427 -8.60 -24.22 -36.11
N ASN A 428 -7.56 -24.16 -36.94
CA ASN A 428 -7.59 -24.71 -38.31
C ASN A 428 -7.74 -26.23 -38.30
N ALA A 429 -7.09 -26.92 -37.36
CA ALA A 429 -7.28 -28.37 -37.17
C ALA A 429 -8.72 -28.70 -36.74
N LEU A 430 -9.36 -27.82 -35.96
CA LEU A 430 -10.75 -27.99 -35.54
C LEU A 430 -11.73 -27.69 -36.68
N ILE A 431 -11.51 -26.65 -37.50
CA ILE A 431 -12.30 -26.36 -38.71
C ILE A 431 -12.27 -27.54 -39.69
N ALA A 432 -11.11 -28.18 -39.87
CA ALA A 432 -10.98 -29.33 -40.75
C ALA A 432 -11.90 -30.50 -40.34
N LYS A 433 -12.26 -30.59 -39.06
CA LYS A 433 -13.20 -31.58 -38.52
C LYS A 433 -14.64 -31.08 -38.46
N TYR A 434 -14.84 -29.80 -38.15
CA TYR A 434 -16.15 -29.16 -37.99
C TYR A 434 -16.21 -27.89 -38.85
N PRO A 435 -16.55 -28.01 -40.15
CA PRO A 435 -16.50 -26.90 -41.10
C PRO A 435 -17.36 -25.68 -40.73
N VAL A 436 -18.39 -25.85 -39.91
CA VAL A 436 -19.23 -24.75 -39.37
C VAL A 436 -18.42 -23.68 -38.64
N LEU A 437 -17.24 -24.03 -38.09
CA LEU A 437 -16.37 -23.06 -37.42
C LEU A 437 -15.69 -22.07 -38.38
N SER A 438 -15.55 -22.41 -39.67
CA SER A 438 -14.98 -21.49 -40.70
C SER A 438 -15.74 -20.17 -40.83
N ALA A 439 -16.95 -20.17 -40.29
CA ALA A 439 -17.92 -19.12 -40.30
C ALA A 439 -17.79 -18.17 -39.09
N TYR A 440 -16.96 -18.48 -38.10
CA TYR A 440 -16.72 -17.63 -36.95
C TYR A 440 -15.37 -16.91 -37.10
N PRO A 441 -15.18 -15.74 -36.45
CA PRO A 441 -13.86 -15.16 -36.31
C PRO A 441 -12.88 -16.20 -35.77
N PRO A 442 -11.65 -16.28 -36.28
CA PRO A 442 -10.75 -17.35 -35.91
C PRO A 442 -10.31 -17.19 -34.45
N PHE A 443 -10.32 -18.30 -33.71
CA PHE A 443 -9.79 -18.35 -32.36
C PHE A 443 -8.27 -18.55 -32.41
N SER A 444 -7.54 -17.71 -31.70
CA SER A 444 -6.07 -17.73 -31.63
C SER A 444 -5.67 -18.33 -30.29
N GLY A 445 -4.82 -19.37 -30.31
CA GLY A 445 -4.29 -20.02 -29.12
C GLY A 445 -4.70 -21.49 -28.93
N PRO A 446 -4.18 -22.14 -27.87
CA PRO A 446 -4.50 -23.52 -27.54
C PRO A 446 -5.98 -23.71 -27.18
N LEU A 447 -6.56 -24.82 -27.60
CA LEU A 447 -7.93 -25.20 -27.25
C LEU A 447 -8.07 -26.69 -26.99
N THR A 448 -9.06 -27.04 -26.17
CA THR A 448 -9.50 -28.42 -25.97
C THR A 448 -10.92 -28.56 -26.54
N PHE A 449 -11.13 -29.50 -27.46
CA PHE A 449 -12.48 -29.80 -27.95
C PHE A 449 -13.29 -30.52 -26.86
N LEU A 450 -14.50 -30.04 -26.58
CA LEU A 450 -15.41 -30.65 -25.61
C LEU A 450 -16.50 -31.45 -26.29
N LYS A 451 -17.25 -30.82 -27.19
CA LYS A 451 -18.47 -31.40 -27.74
C LYS A 451 -18.80 -30.84 -29.12
N TYR A 452 -19.46 -31.66 -29.93
CA TYR A 452 -20.15 -31.24 -31.15
C TYR A 452 -21.55 -31.87 -31.14
N ASP A 453 -22.58 -31.06 -31.35
CA ASP A 453 -23.97 -31.50 -31.51
C ASP A 453 -24.55 -30.97 -32.81
N THR A 454 -25.34 -31.79 -33.51
CA THR A 454 -26.08 -31.39 -34.71
C THR A 454 -27.46 -32.04 -34.72
N ASP A 455 -28.44 -31.36 -35.32
CA ASP A 455 -29.78 -31.92 -35.60
C ASP A 455 -29.93 -32.46 -37.03
N ASP A 456 -28.81 -32.61 -37.76
CA ASP A 456 -28.70 -33.06 -39.15
C ASP A 456 -29.48 -32.21 -40.19
N LEU A 457 -30.06 -31.09 -39.76
CA LEU A 457 -30.90 -30.24 -40.61
C LEU A 457 -30.35 -28.81 -40.65
N PHE A 458 -30.29 -28.10 -39.52
CA PHE A 458 -30.04 -26.65 -39.50
C PHE A 458 -29.30 -26.11 -38.27
N PHE A 459 -29.17 -26.89 -37.19
CA PHE A 459 -28.51 -26.49 -35.96
C PHE A 459 -27.21 -27.28 -35.77
N GLU A 460 -26.10 -26.57 -35.63
CA GLU A 460 -24.80 -27.13 -35.29
C GLU A 460 -24.21 -26.37 -34.12
N THR A 461 -23.66 -27.10 -33.14
CA THR A 461 -22.94 -26.51 -32.03
C THR A 461 -21.58 -27.15 -31.86
N VAL A 462 -20.57 -26.33 -31.61
CA VAL A 462 -19.24 -26.78 -31.23
C VAL A 462 -18.88 -26.11 -29.91
N GLU A 463 -18.38 -26.90 -28.96
CA GLU A 463 -17.95 -26.43 -27.66
C GLU A 463 -16.46 -26.73 -27.45
N ILE A 464 -15.70 -25.73 -27.01
CA ILE A 464 -14.28 -25.83 -26.71
C ILE A 464 -14.01 -25.28 -25.30
N ARG A 465 -12.92 -25.74 -24.69
CA ARG A 465 -12.38 -25.21 -23.43
C ARG A 465 -11.04 -24.55 -23.69
N VAL A 466 -10.86 -23.37 -23.11
CA VAL A 466 -9.68 -22.53 -23.30
C VAL A 466 -9.27 -21.86 -21.99
N LYS A 467 -8.06 -21.29 -21.91
CA LYS A 467 -7.70 -20.42 -20.79
C LYS A 467 -8.62 -19.20 -20.78
N THR A 468 -8.99 -18.72 -19.60
CA THR A 468 -9.88 -17.55 -19.46
C THR A 468 -9.29 -16.30 -20.13
N SER A 469 -7.97 -16.12 -20.08
CA SER A 469 -7.26 -15.05 -20.79
C SER A 469 -7.46 -15.08 -22.32
N ASP A 470 -7.48 -16.27 -22.90
CA ASP A 470 -7.65 -16.46 -24.35
C ASP A 470 -9.10 -16.24 -24.77
N ALA A 471 -10.06 -16.61 -23.90
CA ALA A 471 -11.46 -16.27 -24.07
C ALA A 471 -11.68 -14.74 -24.06
N ASP A 472 -11.04 -14.01 -23.14
CA ASP A 472 -11.11 -12.55 -23.09
C ASP A 472 -10.50 -11.89 -24.32
N LYS A 473 -9.38 -12.41 -24.84
CA LYS A 473 -8.80 -11.99 -26.11
C LYS A 473 -9.77 -12.22 -27.26
N TYR A 474 -10.42 -13.39 -27.28
CA TYR A 474 -11.40 -13.72 -28.31
C TYR A 474 -12.66 -12.83 -28.26
N ILE A 475 -13.14 -12.45 -27.08
CA ILE A 475 -14.24 -11.48 -26.92
C ILE A 475 -13.89 -10.14 -27.59
N LYS A 476 -12.65 -9.65 -27.40
CA LYS A 476 -12.18 -8.43 -28.07
C LYS A 476 -12.17 -8.61 -29.58
N THR A 477 -11.70 -9.75 -30.08
CA THR A 477 -11.68 -10.07 -31.53
C THR A 477 -13.07 -10.07 -32.14
N ILE A 478 -14.05 -10.77 -31.53
CA ILE A 478 -15.41 -10.83 -32.09
C ILE A 478 -16.12 -9.48 -32.00
N THR A 479 -15.89 -8.71 -30.92
CA THR A 479 -16.44 -7.36 -30.76
C THR A 479 -15.88 -6.40 -31.80
N ALA A 480 -14.57 -6.46 -32.07
CA ALA A 480 -13.94 -5.69 -33.14
C ALA A 480 -14.48 -6.04 -34.54
N LYS A 481 -14.95 -7.28 -34.72
CA LYS A 481 -15.65 -7.74 -35.93
C LYS A 481 -17.16 -7.48 -35.92
N GLY A 482 -17.66 -6.68 -34.98
CA GLY A 482 -19.04 -6.20 -34.96
C GLY A 482 -20.04 -7.12 -34.25
N TYR A 483 -19.59 -8.17 -33.56
CA TYR A 483 -20.49 -8.98 -32.73
C TYR A 483 -21.05 -8.14 -31.58
N LYS A 484 -22.35 -8.29 -31.30
CA LYS A 484 -23.04 -7.53 -30.26
C LYS A 484 -23.37 -8.44 -29.09
N LYS A 485 -23.09 -7.98 -27.87
CA LYS A 485 -23.49 -8.67 -26.65
C LYS A 485 -25.02 -8.64 -26.52
N GLU A 486 -25.62 -9.79 -26.24
CA GLU A 486 -27.02 -9.90 -25.84
C GLU A 486 -27.14 -9.99 -24.32
N ASN A 487 -28.13 -9.29 -23.76
CA ASN A 487 -28.45 -9.37 -22.34
C ASN A 487 -29.27 -10.64 -22.06
N LYS A 488 -28.58 -11.75 -21.83
CA LYS A 488 -29.13 -13.04 -21.38
C LYS A 488 -28.41 -13.47 -20.09
N GLU A 489 -28.96 -14.45 -19.38
CA GLU A 489 -28.33 -15.05 -18.17
C GLU A 489 -26.92 -15.62 -18.46
N ILE A 490 -26.61 -15.89 -19.73
CA ILE A 490 -25.32 -16.37 -20.22
C ILE A 490 -24.70 -15.28 -21.10
N ILE A 491 -23.39 -15.03 -20.95
CA ILE A 491 -22.65 -14.09 -21.80
C ILE A 491 -22.69 -14.62 -23.24
N SER A 492 -23.47 -13.94 -24.10
CA SER A 492 -23.70 -14.34 -25.48
C SER A 492 -23.48 -13.17 -26.43
N TYR A 493 -22.84 -13.45 -27.57
CA TYR A 493 -22.55 -12.49 -28.62
C TYR A 493 -23.14 -12.96 -29.94
N ILE A 494 -23.93 -12.12 -30.60
CA ILE A 494 -24.55 -12.37 -31.90
C ILE A 494 -23.75 -11.70 -33.02
N SER A 495 -23.58 -12.37 -34.16
CA SER A 495 -22.89 -11.82 -35.34
C SER A 495 -23.58 -10.56 -35.87
N PRO A 496 -22.84 -9.63 -36.51
CA PRO A 496 -23.42 -8.43 -37.11
C PRO A 496 -24.32 -8.76 -38.32
N ASP A 497 -23.94 -9.78 -39.07
CA ASP A 497 -24.61 -10.21 -40.28
C ASP A 497 -25.05 -11.67 -40.16
N ARG A 498 -26.14 -12.00 -40.89
CA ARG A 498 -26.54 -13.38 -41.12
C ARG A 498 -25.67 -14.00 -42.22
N ILE A 499 -25.45 -15.30 -42.15
CA ILE A 499 -24.94 -16.06 -43.31
C ILE A 499 -26.00 -17.05 -43.76
N GLY A 500 -26.44 -16.89 -45.01
CA GLY A 500 -27.67 -17.50 -45.46
C GLY A 500 -28.85 -16.95 -44.65
N LYS A 501 -29.60 -17.83 -43.98
CA LYS A 501 -30.75 -17.44 -43.15
C LYS A 501 -30.42 -17.33 -41.65
N TYR A 502 -29.22 -17.71 -41.21
CA TYR A 502 -28.91 -17.95 -39.80
C TYR A 502 -28.10 -16.83 -39.13
N TRP A 503 -28.42 -16.58 -37.86
CA TRP A 503 -27.58 -15.85 -36.92
C TRP A 503 -26.56 -16.77 -36.28
N ARG A 504 -25.38 -16.23 -35.98
CA ARG A 504 -24.32 -16.95 -35.27
C ARG A 504 -24.15 -16.40 -33.88
N TYR A 505 -23.99 -17.30 -32.94
CA TYR A 505 -23.81 -16.99 -31.55
C TYR A 505 -22.52 -17.58 -31.03
N VAL A 506 -21.86 -16.80 -30.17
CA VAL A 506 -20.75 -17.25 -29.34
C VAL A 506 -21.17 -17.07 -27.89
N GLN A 507 -21.18 -18.16 -27.12
CA GLN A 507 -21.49 -18.17 -25.69
C GLN A 507 -20.27 -18.53 -24.86
N PHE A 508 -20.15 -17.91 -23.70
CA PHE A 508 -19.05 -18.12 -22.76
C PHE A 508 -19.60 -18.60 -21.42
N PHE A 509 -19.02 -19.67 -20.88
CA PHE A 509 -19.43 -20.31 -19.62
C PHE A 509 -18.23 -20.42 -18.68
N ALA A 510 -18.47 -20.24 -17.39
CA ALA A 510 -17.51 -20.66 -16.39
C ALA A 510 -17.31 -22.18 -16.53
N SER A 511 -16.09 -22.61 -16.83
CA SER A 511 -15.83 -24.05 -16.86
C SER A 511 -15.77 -24.55 -15.42
N GLY A 512 -16.17 -25.80 -15.16
CA GLY A 512 -15.97 -26.45 -13.86
C GLY A 512 -14.49 -26.70 -13.51
N VAL A 513 -13.55 -26.12 -14.26
CA VAL A 513 -12.10 -26.22 -14.09
C VAL A 513 -11.54 -24.81 -13.85
N SER A 514 -10.84 -24.63 -12.74
CA SER A 514 -10.28 -23.33 -12.37
C SER A 514 -9.38 -22.75 -13.48
N GLY A 515 -9.51 -21.45 -13.74
CA GLY A 515 -8.75 -20.73 -14.76
C GLY A 515 -9.18 -20.96 -16.22
N GLN A 516 -10.20 -21.79 -16.48
CA GLN A 516 -10.65 -22.11 -17.84
C GLN A 516 -12.09 -21.65 -18.11
N THR A 517 -12.36 -21.31 -19.38
CA THR A 517 -13.66 -20.88 -19.88
C THR A 517 -14.09 -21.80 -21.01
N ASP A 518 -15.35 -22.22 -20.99
CA ASP A 518 -15.96 -22.98 -22.08
C ASP A 518 -16.60 -22.01 -23.07
N ILE A 519 -16.37 -22.22 -24.36
CA ILE A 519 -16.89 -21.40 -25.45
C ILE A 519 -17.73 -22.28 -26.35
N ARG A 520 -19.00 -21.89 -26.56
CA ARG A 520 -19.92 -22.56 -27.49
C ARG A 520 -20.19 -21.68 -28.70
N PHE A 521 -19.98 -22.26 -29.88
CA PHE A 521 -20.32 -21.70 -31.18
C PHE A 521 -21.58 -22.38 -31.69
N PHE A 522 -22.61 -21.63 -32.03
CA PHE A 522 -23.85 -22.21 -32.57
C PHE A 522 -24.63 -21.26 -33.47
N ASN A 523 -25.41 -21.83 -34.38
CA ASN A 523 -26.24 -21.09 -35.32
C ASN A 523 -27.74 -21.32 -35.06
N ILE A 524 -28.54 -20.25 -35.17
CA ILE A 524 -30.02 -20.30 -35.06
C ILE A 524 -30.64 -19.49 -36.21
N PHE A 525 -31.81 -19.92 -36.69
CA PHE A 525 -32.57 -19.29 -37.79
C PHE A 525 -33.06 -17.86 -37.48
#